data_AF-A0A023C0Q2-F1
#
_entry.id   AF-A0A023C0Q2-F1
#
_cell.length_a   1.000
_cell.length_b   1.000
_cell.length_c   1.000
_cell.angle_alpha   90.00
_cell.angle_beta   90.00
_cell.angle_gamma   90.00
#
_symmetry.space_group_name_H-M   'P 1'
#
loop_
_entity.id
_entity.type
_entity.pdbx_description
1 polymer ?
#
loop_
_entity_poly.entity_id
_entity_poly.type
_entity_poly.pdbx_seq_one_letter_code
_entity_poly.pdbx_strand_id
1 'polypeptide(L)'
;MTSGIHITKSELEFQEFPAKEIGLAKFCKSFKIKLDEIKSIAISPRLALDDESIFILIIDKSNRIYPIPDHVMRTKGLSDFEEYFELNSISDEWQKFEYDDHYGKFDKIIYPKEKYWKDLFKNNWKLTIRRLYSWAQPKSFYGTLNKENIG
;
A
#
# COMPACT_ATOMS: atom_id res chain seq x y z
N MET A 1 -14.87 -9.99 -14.54
CA MET A 1 -13.47 -9.52 -14.45
C MET A 1 -12.80 -10.25 -13.31
N THR A 2 -11.55 -10.68 -13.50
CA THR A 2 -10.79 -11.38 -12.46
C THR A 2 -10.35 -10.36 -11.39
N SER A 3 -10.44 -10.70 -10.10
CA SER A 3 -9.93 -9.83 -9.03
C SER A 3 -8.42 -9.62 -9.15
N GLY A 4 -7.93 -8.46 -8.71
CA GLY A 4 -6.52 -8.10 -8.78
C GLY A 4 -6.27 -6.79 -9.52
N ILE A 5 -5.02 -6.61 -9.95
CA ILE A 5 -4.55 -5.42 -10.66
C ILE A 5 -4.71 -5.63 -12.16
N HIS A 6 -5.23 -4.64 -12.86
CA HIS A 6 -5.28 -4.57 -14.32
C HIS A 6 -4.68 -3.25 -14.76
N ILE A 7 -3.60 -3.31 -15.53
CA ILE A 7 -2.95 -2.12 -16.06
C ILE A 7 -3.10 -2.07 -17.58
N THR A 8 -3.45 -0.89 -18.06
CA THR A 8 -3.52 -0.58 -19.50
C THR A 8 -2.47 0.46 -19.85
N LYS A 9 -2.48 0.98 -21.08
CA LYS A 9 -1.56 2.05 -21.48
C LYS A 9 -1.82 3.38 -20.78
N SER A 10 -3.01 3.59 -20.21
CA SER A 10 -3.44 4.89 -19.67
C SER A 10 -4.06 4.81 -18.28
N GLU A 11 -4.48 3.63 -17.83
CA GLU A 11 -5.24 3.46 -16.60
C GLU A 11 -4.76 2.25 -15.80
N LEU A 12 -4.81 2.41 -14.48
CA LEU A 12 -4.71 1.36 -13.49
C LEU A 12 -6.11 1.11 -12.93
N GLU A 13 -6.56 -0.14 -12.98
CA GLU A 13 -7.79 -0.60 -12.38
C GLU A 13 -7.46 -1.68 -11.34
N PHE A 14 -8.01 -1.52 -10.14
CA PHE A 14 -8.00 -2.56 -9.13
C PHE A 14 -9.42 -3.10 -8.98
N GLN A 15 -9.57 -4.41 -9.19
CA GLN A 15 -10.80 -5.13 -8.95
C GLN A 15 -10.71 -5.85 -7.59
N GLU A 16 -11.63 -5.53 -6.68
CA GLU A 16 -11.63 -6.08 -5.32
C GLU A 16 -11.70 -7.61 -5.28
N PHE A 17 -11.07 -8.18 -4.26
CA PHE A 17 -11.24 -9.59 -3.90
C PHE A 17 -12.51 -9.76 -3.07
N PRO A 18 -13.23 -10.88 -3.19
CA PRO A 18 -14.40 -11.16 -2.36
C PRO A 18 -14.05 -11.06 -0.87
N ALA A 19 -14.78 -10.23 -0.11
CA ALA A 19 -14.51 -9.99 1.31
C ALA A 19 -14.48 -11.27 2.17
N LYS A 20 -15.19 -12.31 1.75
CA LYS A 20 -15.18 -13.63 2.39
C LYS A 20 -13.85 -14.37 2.26
N GLU A 21 -13.10 -14.10 1.19
CA GLU A 21 -11.80 -14.74 0.91
C GLU A 21 -10.67 -14.01 1.62
N ILE A 22 -10.67 -12.68 1.52
CA ILE A 22 -9.57 -11.83 2.01
C ILE A 22 -9.75 -11.39 3.47
N GLY A 23 -10.96 -11.51 4.01
CA GLY A 23 -11.31 -11.04 5.35
C GLY A 23 -11.49 -9.51 5.41
N LEU A 24 -12.35 -9.06 6.33
CA LEU A 24 -12.71 -7.64 6.46
C LEU A 24 -11.51 -6.73 6.80
N ALA A 25 -10.48 -7.26 7.46
CA ALA A 25 -9.28 -6.51 7.81
C ALA A 25 -8.41 -6.16 6.60
N LYS A 26 -8.46 -6.96 5.53
CA LYS A 26 -7.67 -6.79 4.30
C LYS A 26 -8.52 -6.38 3.09
N PHE A 27 -9.82 -6.22 3.25
CA PHE A 27 -10.72 -5.83 2.18
C PHE A 27 -10.46 -4.39 1.70
N CYS A 28 -10.19 -4.25 0.40
CA CYS A 28 -10.08 -2.97 -0.29
C CYS A 28 -11.12 -2.91 -1.40
N LYS A 29 -11.79 -1.76 -1.54
CA LYS A 29 -12.78 -1.55 -2.61
C LYS A 29 -12.11 -1.37 -3.97
N SER A 30 -12.80 -1.79 -5.03
CA SER A 30 -12.36 -1.53 -6.40
C SER A 30 -12.18 -0.03 -6.66
N PHE A 31 -11.20 0.31 -7.50
CA PHE A 31 -11.00 1.67 -7.96
C PHE A 31 -10.38 1.68 -9.36
N LYS A 32 -10.47 2.85 -10.00
CA LYS A 32 -9.87 3.10 -11.30
C LYS A 32 -9.24 4.48 -11.31
N ILE A 33 -7.99 4.56 -11.77
CA ILE A 33 -7.21 5.79 -11.80
C ILE A 33 -6.41 5.88 -13.10
N LYS A 34 -6.24 7.08 -13.63
CA LYS A 34 -5.35 7.30 -14.77
C LYS A 34 -3.90 7.26 -14.33
N LEU A 35 -3.02 6.71 -15.16
CA LEU A 35 -1.61 6.53 -14.81
C LEU A 35 -0.90 7.88 -14.64
N ASP A 36 -1.27 8.89 -15.42
CA ASP A 36 -0.76 10.25 -15.30
C ASP A 36 -1.23 10.96 -14.02
N GLU A 37 -2.28 10.49 -13.36
CA GLU A 37 -2.75 11.01 -12.07
C GLU A 37 -2.02 10.39 -10.88
N ILE A 38 -1.27 9.31 -11.07
CA ILE A 38 -0.48 8.66 -10.02
C ILE A 38 0.74 9.52 -9.73
N LYS A 39 0.83 9.97 -8.49
CA LYS A 39 1.95 10.79 -7.98
C LYS A 39 3.05 9.94 -7.37
N SER A 40 2.65 8.92 -6.60
CA SER A 40 3.59 8.01 -5.95
C SER A 40 2.93 6.67 -5.65
N ILE A 41 3.76 5.63 -5.56
CA ILE A 41 3.37 4.31 -5.08
C ILE A 41 4.21 4.02 -3.84
N ALA A 42 3.56 3.55 -2.79
CA ALA A 42 4.22 3.16 -1.56
C ALA A 42 3.80 1.75 -1.13
N ILE A 43 4.58 1.15 -0.25
CA ILE A 43 4.28 -0.11 0.41
C ILE A 43 4.12 0.12 1.91
N SER A 44 3.20 -0.61 2.51
CA SER A 44 2.70 -0.34 3.84
C SER A 44 2.56 -1.63 4.64
N PRO A 45 3.46 -1.89 5.61
CA PRO A 45 3.33 -3.02 6.52
C PRO A 45 2.18 -2.79 7.49
N ARG A 46 1.29 -3.79 7.58
CA ARG A 46 0.09 -3.80 8.43
C ARG A 46 0.04 -5.09 9.22
N LEU A 47 -0.68 -5.04 10.35
CA LEU A 47 -1.03 -6.22 11.14
C LEU A 47 -2.54 -6.43 11.00
N ALA A 48 -2.94 -7.59 10.51
CA ALA A 48 -4.33 -7.96 10.31
C ALA A 48 -4.62 -9.29 11.00
N LEU A 49 -5.37 -9.25 12.12
CA LEU A 49 -5.79 -10.44 12.88
C LEU A 49 -4.61 -11.39 13.20
N ASP A 50 -3.49 -10.81 13.67
CA ASP A 50 -2.24 -11.48 14.04
C ASP A 50 -1.33 -11.93 12.87
N ASP A 51 -1.71 -11.62 11.63
CA ASP A 51 -0.88 -11.85 10.44
C ASP A 51 -0.26 -10.55 9.92
N GLU A 52 1.01 -10.63 9.52
CA GLU A 52 1.74 -9.54 8.88
C GLU A 52 1.34 -9.44 7.41
N SER A 53 0.91 -8.26 6.98
CA SER A 53 0.33 -8.06 5.66
C SER A 53 0.84 -6.78 5.01
N ILE A 54 1.16 -6.84 3.73
CA ILE A 54 1.56 -5.67 2.95
C ILE A 54 0.37 -5.06 2.22
N PHE A 55 0.31 -3.74 2.20
CA PHE A 55 -0.58 -3.01 1.33
C PHE A 55 0.24 -2.17 0.37
N ILE A 56 -0.11 -2.21 -0.90
CA ILE A 56 0.38 -1.26 -1.90
C ILE A 56 -0.55 -0.05 -1.82
N LEU A 57 0.03 1.14 -1.70
CA LEU A 57 -0.69 2.40 -1.62
C LEU A 57 -0.44 3.17 -2.90
N ILE A 58 -1.49 3.40 -3.70
CA ILE A 58 -1.46 4.32 -4.83
C ILE A 58 -1.85 5.70 -4.33
N ILE A 59 -1.02 6.71 -4.55
CA ILE A 59 -1.30 8.09 -4.14
C ILE A 59 -1.45 8.94 -5.39
N ASP A 60 -2.60 9.60 -5.52
CA ASP A 60 -2.85 10.50 -6.66
C ASP A 60 -2.28 11.91 -6.45
N LYS A 61 -2.30 12.73 -7.50
CA LYS A 61 -1.89 14.15 -7.46
C LYS A 61 -2.69 15.00 -6.46
N SER A 62 -3.92 14.59 -6.16
CA SER A 62 -4.78 15.18 -5.12
C SER A 62 -4.50 14.65 -3.72
N ASN A 63 -3.49 13.80 -3.56
CA ASN A 63 -3.09 13.11 -2.33
C ASN A 63 -4.16 12.16 -1.74
N ARG A 64 -5.06 11.64 -2.57
CA ARG A 64 -5.95 10.54 -2.17
C ARG A 64 -5.16 9.23 -2.24
N ILE A 65 -5.46 8.33 -1.30
CA ILE A 65 -4.79 7.04 -1.15
C ILE A 65 -5.75 5.93 -1.57
N TYR A 66 -5.32 5.09 -2.49
CA TYR A 66 -6.04 3.91 -2.94
C TYR A 66 -5.23 2.66 -2.53
N PRO A 67 -5.67 1.95 -1.49
CA PRO A 67 -4.97 0.77 -1.01
C PRO A 67 -5.29 -0.46 -1.88
N ILE A 68 -4.29 -1.30 -2.07
CA ILE A 68 -4.37 -2.62 -2.70
C ILE A 68 -3.77 -3.62 -1.71
N PRO A 69 -4.46 -4.74 -1.39
CA PRO A 69 -4.00 -5.68 -0.38
C PRO A 69 -3.01 -6.72 -0.94
N ASP A 70 -2.22 -7.33 -0.07
CA ASP A 70 -1.24 -8.40 -0.35
C ASP A 70 -1.76 -9.59 -1.19
N HIS A 71 -3.07 -9.80 -1.28
CA HIS A 71 -3.63 -10.88 -2.11
C HIS A 71 -3.27 -10.75 -3.59
N VAL A 72 -2.92 -9.56 -4.05
CA VAL A 72 -2.41 -9.34 -5.41
C VAL A 72 -1.07 -10.04 -5.68
N MET A 73 -0.30 -10.40 -4.63
CA MET A 73 0.96 -11.15 -4.76
C MET A 73 0.79 -12.50 -5.47
N ARG A 74 -0.43 -13.04 -5.49
CA ARG A 74 -0.77 -14.31 -6.14
C ARG A 74 -1.28 -14.13 -7.57
N THR A 75 -1.22 -12.92 -8.13
CA THR A 75 -1.82 -12.58 -9.41
C THR A 75 -0.78 -12.13 -10.43
N LYS A 76 -1.00 -12.46 -11.72
CA LYS A 76 -0.17 -11.98 -12.82
C LYS A 76 -0.18 -10.46 -12.95
N GLY A 77 -1.31 -9.83 -12.59
CA GLY A 77 -1.48 -8.39 -12.66
C GLY A 77 -0.50 -7.60 -11.79
N LEU A 78 0.07 -8.22 -10.74
CA LEU A 78 1.15 -7.60 -9.99
C LEU A 78 2.44 -7.52 -10.80
N SER A 79 2.82 -8.59 -11.49
CA SER A 79 4.02 -8.59 -12.33
C SER A 79 3.92 -7.55 -13.45
N ASP A 80 2.74 -7.44 -14.10
CA ASP A 80 2.49 -6.41 -15.12
C ASP A 80 2.60 -4.99 -14.54
N PHE A 81 2.13 -4.80 -13.30
CA PHE A 81 2.23 -3.54 -12.57
C PHE A 81 3.67 -3.18 -12.22
N GLU A 82 4.45 -4.14 -11.71
CA GLU A 82 5.86 -3.97 -11.38
C GLU A 82 6.67 -3.63 -12.64
N GLU A 83 6.44 -4.33 -13.74
CA GLU A 83 7.09 -4.06 -15.03
C GLU A 83 6.77 -2.66 -15.54
N TYR A 84 5.49 -2.26 -15.55
CA TYR A 84 5.07 -0.96 -16.07
C TYR A 84 5.72 0.22 -15.35
N PHE A 85 5.80 0.15 -14.02
CA PHE A 85 6.39 1.21 -13.19
C PHE A 85 7.89 1.03 -12.97
N GLU A 86 8.51 0.03 -13.60
CA GLU A 86 9.92 -0.35 -13.41
C GLU A 86 10.30 -0.50 -11.92
N LEU A 87 9.42 -1.18 -11.17
CA LEU A 87 9.59 -1.42 -9.74
C LEU A 87 10.48 -2.64 -9.52
N ASN A 88 11.17 -2.65 -8.39
CA ASN A 88 11.65 -3.91 -7.83
C ASN A 88 10.45 -4.77 -7.42
N SER A 89 10.64 -6.09 -7.40
CA SER A 89 9.65 -7.04 -6.85
C SER A 89 9.18 -6.57 -5.48
N ILE A 90 7.88 -6.30 -5.35
CA ILE A 90 7.28 -5.85 -4.09
C ILE A 90 7.41 -6.95 -3.03
N SER A 91 7.43 -8.22 -3.45
CA SER A 91 7.71 -9.36 -2.57
C SER A 91 9.12 -9.31 -1.98
N ASP A 92 10.11 -8.82 -2.74
CA ASP A 92 11.49 -8.68 -2.25
C ASP A 92 11.64 -7.43 -1.39
N GLU A 93 10.97 -6.33 -1.77
CA GLU A 93 10.90 -5.11 -0.95
C GLU A 93 10.28 -5.37 0.43
N TRP A 94 9.32 -6.29 0.52
CA TRP A 94 8.72 -6.70 1.78
C TRP A 94 9.75 -7.25 2.78
N GLN A 95 10.74 -8.01 2.30
CA GLN A 95 11.75 -8.64 3.16
C GLN A 95 12.68 -7.63 3.84
N LYS A 96 12.64 -6.36 3.42
CA LYS A 96 13.42 -5.27 4.02
C LYS A 96 12.78 -4.69 5.28
N PHE A 97 11.51 -5.03 5.57
CA PHE A 97 10.85 -4.62 6.80
C PHE A 97 11.21 -5.55 7.96
N GLU A 98 11.36 -4.97 9.14
CA GLU A 98 11.52 -5.70 10.40
C GLU A 98 10.15 -6.02 11.03
N TYR A 99 10.09 -7.08 11.84
CA TYR A 99 8.86 -7.54 12.53
C TYR A 99 8.12 -6.43 13.32
N ASP A 100 8.85 -5.44 13.84
CA ASP A 100 8.24 -4.32 14.58
C ASP A 100 7.72 -3.19 13.69
N ASP A 101 8.03 -3.17 12.39
CA ASP A 101 7.64 -2.08 11.48
C ASP A 101 6.12 -2.00 11.31
N HIS A 102 5.42 -3.13 11.46
CA HIS A 102 3.95 -3.16 11.45
C HIS A 102 3.33 -2.28 12.53
N TYR A 103 4.01 -2.04 13.67
CA TYR A 103 3.52 -1.21 14.79
C TYR A 103 3.55 0.30 14.53
N GLY A 104 3.70 0.71 13.28
CA GLY A 104 3.53 2.10 12.88
C GLY A 104 4.84 2.81 12.60
N LYS A 105 5.70 2.13 11.85
CA LYS A 105 6.80 2.67 11.03
C LYS A 105 6.69 2.03 9.64
N PHE A 106 7.52 2.38 8.67
CA PHE A 106 7.30 3.53 7.81
C PHE A 106 6.73 3.05 6.48
N ASP A 107 5.58 3.56 6.05
CA ASP A 107 5.14 3.31 4.68
C ASP A 107 6.22 3.86 3.73
N LYS A 108 6.80 3.00 2.89
CA LYS A 108 7.96 3.34 2.06
C LYS A 108 7.54 3.61 0.64
N ILE A 109 8.00 4.72 0.09
CA ILE A 109 7.78 5.03 -1.32
C ILE A 109 8.65 4.10 -2.16
N ILE A 110 8.05 3.46 -3.16
CA ILE A 110 8.75 2.65 -4.17
C ILE A 110 8.70 3.28 -5.57
N TYR A 111 7.82 4.27 -5.77
CA TYR A 111 7.75 5.09 -6.98
C TYR A 111 7.33 6.53 -6.64
N PRO A 112 7.92 7.56 -7.26
CA PRO A 112 8.95 7.48 -8.31
C PRO A 112 10.35 7.24 -7.73
N LYS A 113 11.32 6.88 -8.58
CA LYS A 113 12.67 6.43 -8.18
C LYS A 113 13.42 7.48 -7.35
N GLU A 114 13.17 8.77 -7.54
CA GLU A 114 13.82 9.88 -6.82
C GLU A 114 13.39 9.97 -5.35
N LYS A 115 12.26 9.35 -5.01
CA LYS A 115 11.70 9.29 -3.65
C LYS A 115 11.80 7.89 -3.06
N TYR A 116 12.50 6.98 -3.72
CA TYR A 116 12.61 5.59 -3.30
C TYR A 116 13.09 5.45 -1.84
N TRP A 117 12.39 4.60 -1.09
CA TRP A 117 12.58 4.29 0.33
C TRP A 117 12.43 5.46 1.32
N LYS A 118 11.95 6.63 0.85
CA LYS A 118 11.55 7.73 1.75
C LYS A 118 10.25 7.40 2.46
N ASP A 119 10.12 7.92 3.67
CA ASP A 119 8.93 7.74 4.49
C ASP A 119 7.76 8.53 3.91
N LEU A 120 6.66 7.84 3.59
CA LEU A 120 5.43 8.45 3.08
C LEU A 120 4.82 9.42 4.10
N PHE A 121 4.92 9.13 5.40
CA PHE A 121 4.29 9.88 6.50
C PHE A 121 5.33 10.46 7.47
N LYS A 122 5.16 11.73 7.88
CA LYS A 122 6.13 12.48 8.70
C LYS A 122 6.01 12.27 10.20
N ASN A 123 4.77 12.19 10.71
CA ASN A 123 4.49 12.11 12.15
C ASN A 123 3.55 10.95 12.46
N ASN A 124 4.05 10.04 13.30
CA ASN A 124 3.35 8.83 13.71
C ASN A 124 2.80 8.87 15.13
N TRP A 125 2.51 10.05 15.71
CA TRP A 125 1.93 10.10 17.06
C TRP A 125 0.59 9.34 17.18
N LYS A 126 -0.24 9.35 16.12
CA LYS A 126 -1.44 8.49 16.01
C LYS A 126 -1.11 6.99 15.97
N LEU A 127 0.04 6.62 15.42
CA LEU A 127 0.57 5.26 15.39
C LEU A 127 1.32 4.89 16.70
N THR A 128 1.92 5.83 17.42
CA THR A 128 2.46 5.63 18.78
C THR A 128 1.35 5.31 19.77
N ILE A 129 0.20 5.99 19.65
CA ILE A 129 -1.02 5.66 20.40
C ILE A 129 -1.50 4.23 20.06
N ARG A 130 -1.29 3.75 18.84
CA ARG A 130 -1.62 2.37 18.44
C ARG A 130 -0.81 1.34 19.23
N ARG A 131 0.47 1.59 19.55
CA ARG A 131 1.24 0.68 20.41
C ARG A 131 0.60 0.47 21.79
N LEU A 132 -0.16 1.46 22.26
CA LEU A 132 -0.89 1.39 23.54
C LEU A 132 -2.25 0.68 23.43
N TYR A 133 -2.84 0.58 22.22
CA TYR A 133 -4.19 0.06 21.98
C TYR A 133 -4.28 -1.04 20.90
N SER A 134 -3.14 -1.54 20.39
CA SER A 134 -3.06 -2.58 19.34
C SER A 134 -3.67 -3.92 19.76
N TRP A 135 -3.67 -4.19 21.06
CA TRP A 135 -4.37 -5.30 21.72
C TRP A 135 -5.90 -5.24 21.61
N ALA A 136 -6.50 -4.06 21.33
CA ALA A 136 -7.95 -3.88 21.37
C ALA A 136 -8.62 -3.87 19.99
N GLN A 137 -8.01 -3.27 18.95
CA GLN A 137 -8.53 -3.33 17.56
C GLN A 137 -7.39 -3.10 16.53
N PRO A 138 -7.19 -4.02 15.56
CA PRO A 138 -6.31 -3.79 14.42
C PRO A 138 -7.00 -2.84 13.43
N LYS A 139 -6.98 -1.54 13.72
CA LYS A 139 -7.42 -0.50 12.76
C LYS A 139 -6.19 0.08 12.06
N SER A 140 -6.20 0.06 10.73
CA SER A 140 -5.24 0.82 9.93
C SER A 140 -5.62 2.31 10.00
N PHE A 141 -4.70 3.14 10.46
CA PHE A 141 -4.83 4.60 10.39
C PHE A 141 -3.66 5.15 9.58
N TYR A 142 -3.96 6.08 8.67
CA TYR A 142 -2.94 6.81 7.91
C TYR A 142 -2.37 7.96 8.75
N GLY A 143 -1.06 8.19 8.63
CA GLY A 143 -0.36 9.30 9.27
C GLY A 143 -0.58 10.63 8.52
N THR A 144 0.18 11.67 8.88
CA THR A 144 0.22 12.91 8.09
C THR A 144 1.26 12.79 6.98
N LEU A 145 0.83 12.89 5.72
CA LEU A 145 1.72 12.75 4.56
C LEU A 145 2.92 13.69 4.68
N ASN A 146 4.11 13.19 4.36
CA ASN A 146 5.31 13.99 4.38
C ASN A 146 5.28 15.01 3.23
N LYS A 147 5.34 16.29 3.56
CA LYS A 147 5.31 17.40 2.58
C LYS A 147 6.44 17.29 1.54
N GLU A 148 7.58 16.71 1.88
CA GLU A 148 8.69 16.46 0.95
C GLU A 148 8.31 15.47 -0.17
N ASN A 149 7.32 14.61 0.07
CA ASN A 149 6.81 13.68 -0.93
C ASN A 149 5.61 14.27 -1.70
N ILE A 150 5.01 15.35 -1.17
CA ILE A 150 3.90 16.07 -1.77
C ILE A 150 4.41 17.14 -2.78
N GLY A 151 5.70 17.49 -2.73
CA GLY A 151 6.38 18.38 -3.69
C GLY A 151 6.62 17.75 -5.05
#